data_AF-A0A2S2NRM2-F1
#
_entry.id   AF-A0A2S2NRM2-F1
#
_cell.length_a   1.000
_cell.length_b   1.000
_cell.length_c   1.000
_cell.angle_alpha   90.00
_cell.angle_beta   90.00
_cell.angle_gamma   90.00
#
_symmetry.space_group_name_H-M   'P 1'
#
loop_
_entity.id
_entity.type
_entity.pdbx_description
1 polymer ?
#
loop_
_entity_poly.entity_id
_entity_poly.type
_entity_poly.pdbx_seq_one_letter_code
_entity_poly.pdbx_strand_id
1 'polypeptide(L)'
;MIEVSAKLIGGPIFMPGSKIGCCITFTHPPLPSDSRSQSNSDVLENLAWASVQINCLCLTNDNINFPSVMCVTKDEKFLGNSETSFAPCLTDNGHVVLSTKPKILFCDVGLSPGENKSYLYSETLPNDAPPSYKGHLVKYAYKITVGMQRLNSPIKLLRVPIRVVVIYGLTEGVTCENSIDLSPSNPFLESQYKHEECDMALQMLQNITAKRSPNFYNITNSRGKVARFCLFKQAYRLGEDIVGTFDFEQTDVSCIEFTVSLQCEEAVNKDFIAVSPRPRKDNVSIVSYNTQHQFCANTLKSFLQLAIPLNVTPAFSTLLVCVKWRLHFEFVTSTKTSGERLDETKEGTCWTGPEHVDIETMVWDLPIQIYPSVPSIANDPHAQTRITIVI
;
A
#
# COMPACT_ATOMS: atom_id res chain seq x y z
N MET A 1 -27.88 -21.05 -17.69
CA MET A 1 -26.50 -20.62 -17.36
C MET A 1 -26.56 -19.14 -17.03
N ILE A 2 -26.03 -18.69 -15.88
CA ILE A 2 -26.10 -17.26 -15.50
C ILE A 2 -24.69 -16.68 -15.45
N GLU A 3 -24.48 -15.55 -16.12
CA GLU A 3 -23.26 -14.76 -16.01
C GLU A 3 -23.42 -13.75 -14.87
N VAL A 4 -22.46 -13.70 -13.96
CA VAL A 4 -22.47 -12.74 -12.85
C VAL A 4 -21.24 -11.87 -12.96
N SER A 5 -21.45 -10.56 -13.06
CA SER A 5 -20.37 -9.59 -13.14
C SER A 5 -20.46 -8.56 -12.03
N ALA A 6 -19.33 -8.24 -11.41
CA ALA A 6 -19.22 -7.22 -10.38
C ALA A 6 -18.30 -6.11 -10.87
N LYS A 7 -18.74 -4.85 -10.73
CA LYS A 7 -18.04 -3.64 -11.16
C LYS A 7 -17.93 -2.67 -9.99
N LEU A 8 -16.70 -2.31 -9.64
CA LEU A 8 -16.43 -1.32 -8.59
C LEU A 8 -16.76 0.09 -9.08
N ILE A 9 -17.32 0.90 -8.18
CA ILE A 9 -17.65 2.30 -8.41
C ILE A 9 -16.51 3.14 -7.83
N GLY A 10 -15.93 4.04 -8.63
CA GLY A 10 -14.80 4.87 -8.21
C GLY A 10 -13.43 4.18 -8.23
N GLY A 11 -13.35 2.95 -8.79
CA GLY A 11 -12.10 2.20 -8.94
C GLY A 11 -11.83 1.20 -7.81
N PRO A 12 -10.64 0.55 -7.81
CA PRO A 12 -10.32 -0.52 -6.87
C PRO A 12 -9.61 -0.07 -5.59
N ILE A 13 -9.36 1.22 -5.40
CA ILE A 13 -8.59 1.77 -4.27
C ILE A 13 -9.52 2.55 -3.35
N PHE A 14 -9.52 2.21 -2.06
CA PHE A 14 -10.38 2.81 -1.04
C PHE A 14 -9.59 3.22 0.21
N MET A 15 -10.16 4.11 1.01
CA MET A 15 -9.61 4.53 2.30
C MET A 15 -10.55 4.10 3.43
N PRO A 16 -10.04 3.85 4.65
CA PRO A 16 -10.89 3.73 5.84
C PRO A 16 -11.85 4.92 5.97
N GLY A 17 -13.09 4.65 6.39
CA GLY A 17 -14.16 5.65 6.50
C GLY A 17 -14.87 5.97 5.19
N SER A 18 -14.32 5.61 4.04
CA SER A 18 -14.97 5.86 2.75
C SER A 18 -16.03 4.81 2.41
N LYS A 19 -17.01 5.23 1.59
CA LYS A 19 -18.08 4.38 1.10
C LYS A 19 -17.61 3.59 -0.13
N ILE A 20 -17.59 2.27 0.00
CA ILE A 20 -17.30 1.33 -1.09
C ILE A 20 -18.60 1.07 -1.84
N GLY A 21 -18.55 1.18 -3.17
CA GLY A 21 -19.66 0.89 -4.08
C GLY A 21 -19.31 -0.22 -5.06
N CYS A 22 -20.21 -1.19 -5.24
CA CYS A 22 -20.07 -2.25 -6.22
C CYS A 22 -21.41 -2.55 -6.90
N CYS A 23 -21.47 -2.43 -8.23
CA CYS A 23 -22.62 -2.83 -9.01
C CYS A 23 -22.46 -4.29 -9.42
N ILE A 24 -23.44 -5.12 -9.07
CA ILE A 24 -23.43 -6.56 -9.31
C ILE A 24 -24.58 -6.89 -10.26
N THR A 25 -24.24 -7.39 -11.43
CA THR A 25 -25.18 -7.70 -12.51
C THR A 25 -25.23 -9.20 -12.74
N PHE A 26 -26.43 -9.76 -12.67
CA PHE A 26 -26.75 -11.13 -13.05
C PHE A 26 -27.41 -11.09 -14.43
N THR A 27 -26.87 -11.83 -15.38
CA THR A 27 -27.33 -11.86 -16.77
C THR A 27 -27.61 -13.30 -17.18
N HIS A 28 -28.79 -13.55 -17.74
CA HIS A 28 -29.06 -14.79 -18.45
C HIS A 28 -28.78 -14.53 -19.94
N PRO A 29 -27.74 -15.14 -20.55
CA PRO A 29 -27.46 -14.95 -21.97
C PRO A 29 -28.66 -15.34 -22.85
N PRO A 30 -28.84 -14.70 -24.02
CA PRO A 30 -29.91 -15.08 -24.94
C PRO A 30 -29.71 -16.52 -25.45
N LEU A 31 -30.79 -17.29 -25.56
CA LEU A 31 -30.72 -18.61 -26.17
C LEU A 31 -30.46 -18.51 -27.69
N PRO A 32 -29.70 -19.46 -28.28
CA PRO A 32 -29.54 -19.55 -29.72
C PRO A 32 -30.88 -19.85 -30.41
N SER A 33 -31.05 -19.32 -31.62
CA SER A 33 -32.31 -19.29 -32.39
C SER A 33 -32.98 -20.64 -32.63
N ASP A 34 -32.23 -21.74 -32.54
CA ASP A 34 -32.66 -23.09 -32.92
C ASP A 34 -33.42 -23.85 -31.81
N SER A 35 -33.56 -23.25 -30.62
CA SER A 35 -34.09 -23.92 -29.41
C SER A 35 -35.45 -23.40 -28.92
N ARG A 36 -36.19 -22.68 -29.78
CA ARG A 36 -37.44 -21.95 -29.43
C ARG A 36 -38.66 -22.81 -29.05
N SER A 37 -38.53 -24.13 -28.97
CA SER A 37 -39.62 -25.08 -28.70
C SER A 37 -39.61 -25.68 -27.28
N GLN A 38 -39.21 -24.89 -26.27
CA GLN A 38 -39.29 -25.30 -24.86
C GLN A 38 -40.34 -24.49 -24.10
N SER A 39 -40.96 -25.10 -23.10
CA SER A 39 -42.08 -24.55 -22.33
C SER A 39 -41.67 -23.29 -21.55
N ASN A 40 -42.61 -22.38 -21.28
CA ASN A 40 -42.34 -21.09 -20.59
C ASN A 40 -41.68 -21.24 -19.20
N SER A 41 -41.81 -22.40 -18.54
CA SER A 41 -41.19 -22.68 -17.23
C SER A 41 -39.75 -23.17 -17.33
N ASP A 42 -39.37 -23.83 -18.43
CA ASP A 42 -38.03 -24.41 -18.62
C ASP A 42 -36.99 -23.37 -19.08
N VAL A 43 -37.46 -22.16 -19.37
CA VAL A 43 -36.67 -21.06 -19.95
C VAL A 43 -36.16 -20.10 -18.87
N LEU A 44 -36.74 -20.13 -17.66
CA LEU A 44 -36.33 -19.28 -16.55
C LEU A 44 -35.19 -19.94 -15.77
N GLU A 45 -34.13 -19.18 -15.54
CA GLU A 45 -33.06 -19.58 -14.63
C GLU A 45 -33.29 -18.94 -13.27
N ASN A 46 -33.44 -19.78 -12.23
CA ASN A 46 -33.78 -19.37 -10.88
C ASN A 46 -32.56 -19.33 -9.96
N LEU A 47 -32.30 -18.15 -9.41
CA LEU A 47 -31.32 -17.91 -8.36
C LEU A 47 -32.03 -17.92 -7.00
N ALA A 48 -31.63 -18.85 -6.14
CA ALA A 48 -32.22 -18.99 -4.81
C ALA A 48 -31.88 -17.80 -3.92
N TRP A 49 -30.62 -17.35 -3.91
CA TRP A 49 -30.23 -16.15 -3.17
C TRP A 49 -28.88 -15.61 -3.65
N ALA A 50 -28.61 -14.35 -3.34
CA ALA A 50 -27.27 -13.79 -3.38
C ALA A 50 -27.03 -12.84 -2.20
N SER A 51 -25.82 -12.87 -1.65
CA SER A 51 -25.37 -12.02 -0.55
C SER A 51 -23.95 -11.51 -0.78
N VAL A 52 -23.64 -10.35 -0.24
CA VAL A 52 -22.35 -9.67 -0.42
C VAL A 52 -21.75 -9.28 0.92
N GLN A 53 -20.43 -9.40 1.02
CA GLN A 53 -19.68 -9.04 2.22
C GLN A 53 -18.26 -8.60 1.87
N ILE A 54 -17.67 -7.74 2.69
CA ILE A 54 -16.25 -7.35 2.59
C ILE A 54 -15.48 -8.07 3.68
N ASN A 55 -14.37 -8.70 3.29
CA ASN A 55 -13.48 -9.40 4.21
C ASN A 55 -12.04 -8.91 4.03
N CYS A 56 -11.32 -8.73 5.13
CA CYS A 56 -9.88 -8.60 5.18
C CYS A 56 -9.28 -9.85 5.80
N LEU A 57 -8.36 -10.48 5.08
CA LEU A 57 -7.61 -11.62 5.55
C LEU A 57 -6.17 -11.20 5.82
N CYS A 58 -5.68 -11.52 7.02
CA CYS A 58 -4.28 -11.43 7.36
C CYS A 58 -3.65 -12.83 7.26
N LEU A 59 -2.67 -12.96 6.38
CA LEU A 59 -1.81 -14.13 6.31
C LEU A 59 -0.48 -13.79 6.98
N THR A 60 -0.02 -14.68 7.84
CA THR A 60 1.27 -14.58 8.51
C THR A 60 2.09 -15.82 8.21
N ASN A 61 3.41 -15.74 8.35
CA ASN A 61 4.27 -16.91 8.34
C ASN A 61 4.10 -17.73 9.64
N ASP A 62 4.49 -19.01 9.60
CA ASP A 62 4.34 -19.95 10.73
C ASP A 62 5.07 -19.53 12.01
N ASN A 63 6.02 -18.58 11.92
CA ASN A 63 6.80 -18.09 13.07
C ASN A 63 6.09 -16.98 13.86
N ILE A 64 4.87 -16.58 13.47
CA ILE A 64 4.13 -15.46 14.06
C ILE A 64 2.87 -16.00 14.73
N ASN A 65 2.77 -15.77 16.03
CA ASN A 65 1.58 -16.06 16.83
C ASN A 65 0.55 -14.94 16.62
N PHE A 66 -0.45 -15.19 15.78
CA PHE A 66 -1.45 -14.18 15.48
C PHE A 66 -2.31 -13.82 16.72
N PRO A 67 -2.45 -12.53 17.07
CA PRO A 67 -3.28 -12.11 18.20
C PRO A 67 -4.77 -12.40 17.96
N SER A 68 -5.37 -13.20 18.84
CA SER A 68 -6.81 -13.52 18.76
C SER A 68 -7.72 -12.30 18.84
N VAL A 69 -7.28 -11.23 19.53
CA VAL A 69 -8.01 -9.95 19.64
C VAL A 69 -8.20 -9.26 18.29
N MET A 70 -7.28 -9.49 17.33
CA MET A 70 -7.42 -8.96 15.97
C MET A 70 -8.33 -9.81 15.09
N CYS A 71 -8.68 -11.03 15.49
CA CYS A 71 -9.63 -11.84 14.74
C CYS A 71 -11.05 -11.38 15.06
N VAL A 72 -11.85 -11.14 14.02
CA VAL A 72 -13.29 -11.07 14.20
C VAL A 72 -13.75 -12.47 14.61
N THR A 73 -14.32 -12.61 15.81
CA THR A 73 -14.93 -13.87 16.25
C THR A 73 -15.91 -14.31 15.18
N LYS A 74 -15.67 -15.49 14.59
CA LYS A 74 -16.67 -16.14 13.75
C LYS A 74 -17.90 -16.27 14.64
N ASP A 75 -18.99 -15.60 14.31
CA ASP A 75 -20.28 -15.93 14.91
C ASP A 75 -20.64 -17.35 14.41
N GLU A 76 -20.07 -18.36 15.06
CA GLU A 76 -20.36 -19.78 14.84
C GLU A 76 -21.83 -20.11 15.11
N LYS A 77 -22.58 -19.16 15.70
CA LYS A 77 -24.01 -19.26 16.02
C LYS A 77 -24.94 -19.31 14.80
N PHE A 78 -24.46 -19.03 13.58
CA PHE A 78 -25.25 -19.13 12.35
C PHE A 78 -24.88 -20.32 11.46
N LEU A 79 -24.04 -21.25 11.94
CA LEU A 79 -23.61 -22.44 11.20
C LEU A 79 -24.65 -23.59 11.26
N GLY A 80 -25.94 -23.26 11.17
CA GLY A 80 -26.98 -24.24 10.93
C GLY A 80 -27.00 -24.61 9.45
N ASN A 81 -26.49 -25.80 9.11
CA ASN A 81 -26.38 -26.40 7.77
C ASN A 81 -25.40 -25.72 6.79
N SER A 82 -24.23 -26.35 6.63
CA SER A 82 -23.08 -25.89 5.84
C SER A 82 -23.33 -25.68 4.33
N GLU A 83 -24.43 -26.19 3.76
CA GLU A 83 -24.66 -26.16 2.31
C GLU A 83 -25.42 -24.92 1.82
N THR A 84 -26.08 -24.18 2.73
CA THR A 84 -26.92 -23.01 2.38
C THR A 84 -26.51 -21.73 3.14
N SER A 85 -25.69 -21.84 4.19
CA SER A 85 -25.20 -20.70 4.94
C SER A 85 -24.11 -19.94 4.17
N PHE A 86 -24.25 -18.62 4.01
CA PHE A 86 -23.23 -17.78 3.43
C PHE A 86 -22.08 -17.53 4.42
N ALA A 87 -20.99 -18.29 4.27
CA ALA A 87 -19.79 -18.18 5.12
C ALA A 87 -18.52 -18.13 4.25
N PRO A 88 -18.27 -17.02 3.52
CA PRO A 88 -17.24 -16.92 2.49
C PRO A 88 -15.80 -17.06 3.02
N CYS A 89 -15.59 -16.80 4.32
CA CYS A 89 -14.28 -16.86 4.95
C CYS A 89 -13.85 -18.27 5.37
N LEU A 90 -14.74 -19.27 5.35
CA LEU A 90 -14.40 -20.63 5.79
C LEU A 90 -13.42 -21.33 4.85
N THR A 91 -13.41 -20.96 3.57
CA THR A 91 -12.57 -21.59 2.54
C THR A 91 -11.22 -20.91 2.37
N ASP A 92 -11.02 -19.73 2.98
CA ASP A 92 -9.83 -18.92 2.75
C ASP A 92 -8.80 -19.16 3.87
N ASN A 93 -7.54 -19.39 3.48
CA ASN A 93 -6.44 -19.52 4.43
C ASN A 93 -6.09 -18.14 5.02
N GLY A 94 -5.96 -18.06 6.34
CA GLY A 94 -5.55 -16.86 7.07
C GLY A 94 -6.52 -16.45 8.18
N HIS A 95 -6.15 -15.40 8.91
CA HIS A 95 -6.93 -14.82 9.99
C HIS A 95 -7.87 -13.74 9.46
N VAL A 96 -9.15 -13.80 9.81
CA VAL A 96 -10.14 -12.79 9.41
C VAL A 96 -10.01 -11.60 10.34
N VAL A 97 -9.39 -10.53 9.85
CA VAL A 97 -9.15 -9.29 10.63
C VAL A 97 -10.30 -8.31 10.51
N LEU A 98 -11.03 -8.37 9.40
CA LEU A 98 -12.22 -7.55 9.18
C LEU A 98 -13.25 -8.35 8.40
N SER A 99 -14.50 -8.22 8.79
CA SER A 99 -15.63 -8.92 8.19
C SER A 99 -16.87 -8.05 8.39
N THR A 100 -17.42 -7.50 7.30
CA THR A 100 -18.64 -6.68 7.39
C THR A 100 -19.87 -7.57 7.59
N LYS A 101 -21.01 -7.00 7.98
CA LYS A 101 -22.26 -7.78 8.02
C LYS A 101 -22.68 -8.14 6.59
N PRO A 102 -23.03 -9.42 6.31
CA PRO A 102 -23.54 -9.79 4.99
C PRO A 102 -24.80 -9.00 4.62
N LYS A 103 -24.83 -8.47 3.40
CA LYS A 103 -26.01 -7.80 2.82
C LYS A 103 -26.62 -8.69 1.75
N ILE A 104 -27.89 -9.03 1.92
CA ILE A 104 -28.66 -9.82 0.96
C ILE A 104 -29.01 -8.94 -0.24
N LEU A 105 -28.74 -9.43 -1.45
CA LEU A 105 -29.17 -8.78 -2.70
C LEU A 105 -30.59 -9.19 -3.08
N PHE A 106 -30.90 -10.48 -2.96
CA PHE A 106 -32.22 -11.07 -3.19
C PHE A 106 -32.34 -12.47 -2.57
N CYS A 107 -33.58 -12.96 -2.40
CA CYS A 107 -33.89 -14.28 -1.82
C CYS A 107 -34.73 -15.20 -2.73
N ASP A 108 -35.03 -14.78 -3.96
CA ASP A 108 -35.56 -15.62 -5.05
C ASP A 108 -35.66 -14.74 -6.31
N VAL A 109 -34.93 -15.07 -7.37
CA VAL A 109 -34.94 -14.31 -8.63
C VAL A 109 -34.90 -15.24 -9.83
N GLY A 110 -35.96 -15.20 -10.63
CA GLY A 110 -35.96 -15.72 -12.00
C GLY A 110 -35.42 -14.70 -13.00
N LEU A 111 -34.64 -15.19 -13.97
CA LEU A 111 -34.16 -14.42 -15.13
C LEU A 111 -34.56 -15.10 -16.44
N SER A 112 -35.22 -14.35 -17.31
CA SER A 112 -35.53 -14.76 -18.68
C SER A 112 -34.30 -14.66 -19.58
N PRO A 113 -34.23 -15.39 -20.69
CA PRO A 113 -33.11 -15.28 -21.64
C PRO A 113 -32.96 -13.86 -22.18
N GLY A 114 -31.74 -13.34 -22.14
CA GLY A 114 -31.42 -11.96 -22.49
C GLY A 114 -31.75 -10.93 -21.40
N GLU A 115 -32.38 -11.34 -20.29
CA GLU A 115 -32.66 -10.49 -19.15
C GLU A 115 -31.40 -10.32 -18.28
N ASN A 116 -31.24 -9.13 -17.71
CA ASN A 116 -30.28 -8.89 -16.66
C ASN A 116 -30.92 -8.13 -15.50
N LYS A 117 -30.41 -8.37 -14.29
CA LYS A 117 -30.76 -7.62 -13.08
C LYS A 117 -29.48 -7.13 -12.42
N SER A 118 -29.45 -5.85 -12.09
CA SER A 118 -28.31 -5.20 -11.46
C SER A 118 -28.67 -4.69 -10.07
N TYR A 119 -27.80 -4.96 -9.11
CA TYR A 119 -27.94 -4.58 -7.71
C TYR A 119 -26.76 -3.71 -7.28
N LEU A 120 -27.05 -2.61 -6.58
CA LEU A 120 -26.04 -1.71 -6.05
C LEU A 120 -25.71 -2.10 -4.61
N TYR A 121 -24.53 -2.67 -4.40
CA TYR A 121 -23.98 -2.89 -3.07
C TYR A 121 -23.22 -1.65 -2.61
N SER A 122 -23.45 -1.24 -1.37
CA SER A 122 -22.66 -0.19 -0.75
C SER A 122 -22.44 -0.40 0.74
N GLU A 123 -21.20 -0.17 1.18
CA GLU A 123 -20.77 -0.36 2.56
C GLU A 123 -19.66 0.64 2.92
N THR A 124 -19.67 1.12 4.15
CA THR A 124 -18.61 2.02 4.64
C THR A 124 -17.53 1.21 5.35
N LEU A 125 -16.27 1.42 4.97
CA LEU A 125 -15.16 0.73 5.62
C LEU A 125 -14.92 1.32 7.02
N PRO A 126 -14.73 0.50 8.08
CA PRO A 126 -14.33 0.97 9.39
C PRO A 126 -13.07 1.85 9.36
N ASN A 127 -13.00 2.86 10.23
CA ASN A 127 -11.88 3.81 10.29
C ASN A 127 -10.57 3.16 10.78
N ASP A 128 -10.66 2.06 11.52
CA ASP A 128 -9.56 1.26 12.05
C ASP A 128 -9.12 0.13 11.11
N ALA A 129 -9.68 0.06 9.90
CA ALA A 129 -9.36 -0.97 8.92
C ALA A 129 -7.88 -0.92 8.51
N PRO A 130 -7.13 -2.05 8.60
CA PRO A 130 -5.72 -2.07 8.20
C PRO A 130 -5.55 -1.83 6.69
N PRO A 131 -4.40 -1.30 6.22
CA PRO A 131 -4.17 -1.17 4.78
C PRO A 131 -4.01 -2.54 4.11
N SER A 132 -4.21 -2.56 2.79
CA SER A 132 -3.76 -3.66 1.95
C SER A 132 -2.25 -3.65 1.83
N TYR A 133 -1.63 -4.78 2.16
CA TYR A 133 -0.18 -4.92 2.23
C TYR A 133 0.24 -6.33 1.85
N LYS A 134 1.37 -6.45 1.15
CA LYS A 134 2.00 -7.71 0.78
C LYS A 134 3.48 -7.63 1.14
N GLY A 135 3.80 -7.95 2.39
CA GLY A 135 5.15 -8.07 2.89
C GLY A 135 5.70 -9.49 2.79
N HIS A 136 6.87 -9.68 3.39
CA HIS A 136 7.49 -10.99 3.55
C HIS A 136 6.98 -11.72 4.79
N LEU A 137 6.64 -10.99 5.85
CA LEU A 137 6.20 -11.57 7.13
C LEU A 137 4.67 -11.60 7.25
N VAL A 138 4.01 -10.55 6.74
CA VAL A 138 2.55 -10.37 6.84
C VAL A 138 1.95 -9.91 5.51
N LYS A 139 0.73 -10.39 5.22
CA LYS A 139 -0.07 -9.96 4.09
C LYS A 139 -1.51 -9.67 4.52
N TYR A 140 -1.97 -8.44 4.27
CA TYR A 140 -3.37 -8.03 4.41
C TYR A 140 -4.03 -7.95 3.04
N ALA A 141 -5.07 -8.75 2.81
CA ALA A 141 -5.77 -8.84 1.53
C ALA A 141 -7.27 -8.62 1.71
N TYR A 142 -7.80 -7.63 0.99
CA TYR A 142 -9.24 -7.32 0.99
C TYR A 142 -9.94 -7.90 -0.22
N LYS A 143 -11.14 -8.43 0.01
CA LYS A 143 -12.02 -8.96 -1.03
C LYS A 143 -13.47 -8.60 -0.74
N ILE A 144 -14.18 -8.09 -1.75
CA ILE A 144 -15.64 -8.12 -1.79
C ILE A 144 -16.04 -9.50 -2.28
N THR A 145 -16.78 -10.25 -1.47
CA THR A 145 -17.23 -11.59 -1.82
C THR A 145 -18.73 -11.60 -2.02
N VAL A 146 -19.17 -11.94 -3.23
CA VAL A 146 -20.57 -12.19 -3.57
C VAL A 146 -20.77 -13.70 -3.53
N GLY A 147 -21.53 -14.18 -2.55
CA GLY A 147 -22.03 -15.54 -2.55
C GLY A 147 -23.36 -15.62 -3.25
N MET A 148 -23.55 -16.65 -4.05
CA MET A 148 -24.77 -16.86 -4.82
C MET A 148 -25.05 -18.35 -4.93
N GLN A 149 -26.33 -18.70 -4.95
CA GLN A 149 -26.78 -20.06 -5.13
C GLN A 149 -27.86 -20.11 -6.22
N ARG A 150 -27.62 -20.94 -7.25
CA ARG A 150 -28.67 -21.36 -8.18
C ARG A 150 -29.48 -22.47 -7.54
N LEU A 151 -30.78 -22.56 -7.85
CA LEU A 151 -31.63 -23.61 -7.33
C LEU A 151 -31.00 -25.00 -7.59
N ASN A 152 -30.99 -25.86 -6.57
CA ASN A 152 -30.40 -27.22 -6.61
C ASN A 152 -28.91 -27.27 -7.01
N SER A 153 -28.17 -26.17 -6.86
CA SER A 153 -26.74 -26.09 -7.17
C SER A 153 -25.93 -25.70 -5.92
N PRO A 154 -24.63 -26.05 -5.86
CA PRO A 154 -23.76 -25.60 -4.78
C PRO A 154 -23.54 -24.08 -4.82
N ILE A 155 -23.19 -23.50 -3.68
CA ILE A 155 -22.84 -22.08 -3.56
C ILE A 155 -21.61 -21.78 -4.42
N LYS A 156 -21.68 -20.72 -5.23
CA LYS A 156 -20.54 -20.16 -5.95
C LYS A 156 -20.18 -18.79 -5.37
N LEU A 157 -18.89 -18.47 -5.39
CA LEU A 157 -18.35 -17.23 -4.83
C LEU A 157 -17.65 -16.42 -5.92
N LEU A 158 -18.09 -15.17 -6.13
CA LEU A 158 -17.37 -14.17 -6.91
C LEU A 158 -16.57 -13.29 -5.95
N ARG A 159 -15.24 -13.28 -6.10
CA ARG A 159 -14.33 -12.50 -5.24
C ARG A 159 -13.73 -11.35 -6.04
N VAL A 160 -13.97 -10.12 -5.59
CA VAL A 160 -13.42 -8.89 -6.17
C VAL A 160 -12.35 -8.33 -5.25
N PRO A 161 -11.06 -8.40 -5.62
CA PRO A 161 -9.99 -7.83 -4.80
C PRO A 161 -10.09 -6.29 -4.82
N ILE A 162 -9.89 -5.69 -3.66
CA ILE A 162 -9.79 -4.24 -3.51
C ILE A 162 -8.50 -3.90 -2.76
N ARG A 163 -8.01 -2.67 -2.93
CA ARG A 163 -6.83 -2.16 -2.24
C ARG A 163 -7.26 -1.07 -1.27
N VAL A 164 -7.05 -1.30 0.02
CA VAL A 164 -7.25 -0.31 1.08
C VAL A 164 -5.93 0.42 1.33
N VAL A 165 -5.98 1.74 1.40
CA VAL A 165 -4.82 2.59 1.63
C VAL A 165 -5.10 3.49 2.83
N VAL A 166 -4.16 3.56 3.76
CA VAL A 166 -4.27 4.40 4.96
C VAL A 166 -3.29 5.56 4.88
N ILE A 167 -3.65 6.69 5.46
CA ILE A 167 -2.74 7.80 5.65
C ILE A 167 -2.28 7.78 7.11
N TYR A 168 -1.07 7.30 7.33
CA TYR A 168 -0.50 7.12 8.66
C TYR A 168 0.21 8.39 9.14
N GLY A 169 0.09 8.72 10.43
CA GLY A 169 0.81 9.82 11.07
C GLY A 169 0.22 11.22 10.87
N LEU A 170 -1.00 11.34 10.32
CA LEU A 170 -1.70 12.61 10.19
C LEU A 170 -2.51 13.02 11.44
N THR A 171 -2.81 12.09 12.35
CA THR A 171 -3.83 12.26 13.39
C THR A 171 -3.32 12.63 14.79
N GLU A 172 -2.03 12.98 14.94
CA GLU A 172 -1.52 13.47 16.22
C GLU A 172 -0.72 14.76 16.01
N GLY A 173 -1.36 15.90 16.27
CA GLY A 173 -0.64 17.13 16.65
C GLY A 173 -0.31 18.15 15.57
N VAL A 174 -0.84 18.05 14.35
CA VAL A 174 -0.89 19.21 13.44
C VAL A 174 -2.30 19.78 13.46
N THR A 175 -2.72 20.30 14.61
CA THR A 175 -3.54 21.52 14.53
C THR A 175 -2.69 22.49 13.76
N CYS A 176 -3.11 22.83 12.54
CA CYS A 176 -2.55 23.96 11.84
C CYS A 176 -2.95 25.22 12.63
N GLU A 177 -2.35 25.46 13.81
CA GLU A 177 -2.51 26.72 14.54
C GLU A 177 -1.98 27.91 13.72
N ASN A 178 -1.33 27.66 12.57
CA ASN A 178 -0.83 28.67 11.66
C ASN A 178 -1.45 28.66 10.25
N SER A 179 -2.52 27.91 9.98
CA SER A 179 -3.34 28.18 8.79
C SER A 179 -4.63 28.86 9.22
N ILE A 180 -4.56 30.18 9.43
CA ILE A 180 -5.73 31.03 9.20
C ILE A 180 -6.27 30.60 7.85
N ASP A 181 -7.52 30.12 7.85
CA ASP A 181 -8.24 29.74 6.66
C ASP A 181 -8.29 30.97 5.73
N LEU A 182 -7.33 31.06 4.80
CA LEU A 182 -7.25 32.14 3.81
C LEU A 182 -8.29 31.97 2.71
N SER A 183 -9.23 31.03 2.86
CA SER A 183 -10.40 30.99 2.00
C SER A 183 -11.20 32.27 2.26
N PRO A 184 -11.44 33.10 1.22
CA PRO A 184 -12.26 34.29 1.39
C PRO A 184 -13.63 33.82 1.86
N SER A 185 -13.95 34.10 3.13
CA SER A 185 -15.22 33.74 3.74
C SER A 185 -16.31 34.54 3.02
N ASN A 186 -16.92 33.90 2.03
CA ASN A 186 -17.96 34.52 1.22
C ASN A 186 -19.27 34.52 2.02
N PRO A 187 -19.77 35.68 2.45
CA PRO A 187 -20.98 35.78 3.27
C PRO A 187 -22.27 35.43 2.51
N PHE A 188 -22.18 35.16 1.19
CA PHE A 188 -23.32 34.76 0.36
C PHE A 188 -23.37 33.25 0.06
N LEU A 189 -22.36 32.47 0.47
CA LEU A 189 -22.38 31.02 0.41
C LEU A 189 -22.89 30.49 1.77
N GLU A 190 -24.02 29.80 1.77
CA GLU A 190 -24.43 29.03 2.95
C GLU A 190 -23.31 28.03 3.30
N SER A 191 -22.95 27.95 4.58
CA SER A 191 -21.96 26.99 5.09
C SER A 191 -22.54 25.57 5.08
N GLN A 192 -22.72 25.00 3.88
CA GLN A 192 -23.20 23.64 3.66
C GLN A 192 -22.12 22.76 3.03
N TYR A 193 -20.93 22.73 3.61
CA TYR A 193 -19.98 21.65 3.32
C TYR A 193 -19.43 21.15 4.64
N LYS A 194 -20.08 20.14 5.22
CA LYS A 194 -19.32 19.17 6.01
C LYS A 194 -18.36 18.54 5.00
N HIS A 195 -17.15 19.09 4.86
CA HIS A 195 -16.10 18.39 4.14
C HIS A 195 -16.06 16.98 4.72
N GLU A 196 -16.24 15.97 3.88
CA GLU A 196 -16.09 14.58 4.31
C GLU A 196 -14.71 14.47 4.97
N GLU A 197 -14.58 13.74 6.09
CA GLU A 197 -13.33 13.67 6.86
C GLU A 197 -12.13 13.28 5.97
N CYS A 198 -12.39 12.52 4.90
CA CYS A 198 -11.43 12.21 3.85
C CYS A 198 -10.88 13.46 3.13
N ASP A 199 -11.71 14.45 2.78
CA ASP A 199 -11.27 15.65 2.05
C ASP A 199 -10.26 16.46 2.85
N MET A 200 -10.51 16.65 4.15
CA MET A 200 -9.58 17.33 5.05
C MET A 200 -8.26 16.58 5.16
N ALA A 201 -8.30 15.24 5.29
CA ALA A 201 -7.10 14.42 5.33
C ALA A 201 -6.28 14.52 4.03
N LEU A 202 -6.96 14.57 2.87
CA LEU A 202 -6.30 14.75 1.57
C LEU A 202 -5.67 16.16 1.44
N GLN A 203 -6.33 17.20 1.94
CA GLN A 203 -5.78 18.55 1.97
C GLN A 203 -4.55 18.65 2.89
N MET A 204 -4.61 18.04 4.08
CA MET A 204 -3.46 17.97 4.99
C MET A 204 -2.28 17.23 4.35
N LEU A 205 -2.56 16.07 3.73
CA LEU A 205 -1.58 15.32 2.96
C LEU A 205 -0.96 16.19 1.85
N GLN A 206 -1.77 16.99 1.16
CA GLN A 206 -1.28 17.89 0.13
C GLN A 206 -0.30 18.91 0.67
N ASN A 207 -0.62 19.55 1.80
CA ASN A 207 0.23 20.56 2.43
C ASN A 207 1.57 19.98 2.91
N ILE A 208 1.53 18.82 3.58
CA ILE A 208 2.75 18.18 4.12
C ILE A 208 3.69 17.77 2.99
N THR A 209 3.14 17.22 1.91
CA THR A 209 3.94 16.75 0.76
C THR A 209 4.32 17.88 -0.20
N ALA A 210 3.66 19.04 -0.16
CA ALA A 210 4.08 20.20 -0.95
C ALA A 210 5.27 20.95 -0.34
N LYS A 211 5.43 20.87 0.99
CA LYS A 211 6.50 21.56 1.72
C LYS A 211 7.88 21.06 1.29
N ARG A 212 8.71 21.98 0.77
CA ARG A 212 10.13 21.75 0.48
C ARG A 212 10.96 22.53 1.48
N SER A 213 11.80 21.82 2.23
CA SER A 213 12.69 22.41 3.22
C SER A 213 14.02 21.64 3.15
N PRO A 214 15.11 22.27 2.67
CA PRO A 214 16.41 21.61 2.59
C PRO A 214 16.92 21.30 4.00
N ASN A 215 17.18 20.02 4.26
CA ASN A 215 17.76 19.52 5.49
C ASN A 215 19.18 19.06 5.22
N PHE A 216 20.13 19.56 6.00
CA PHE A 216 21.55 19.26 5.87
C PHE A 216 21.99 18.29 6.96
N TYR A 217 22.66 17.21 6.57
CA TYR A 217 23.17 16.17 7.45
C TYR A 217 24.69 16.06 7.25
N ASN A 218 25.44 16.18 8.34
CA ASN A 218 26.88 15.91 8.31
C ASN A 218 27.09 14.42 8.60
N ILE A 219 27.58 13.68 7.61
CA ILE A 219 27.89 12.25 7.70
C ILE A 219 29.35 12.12 8.13
N THR A 220 29.58 11.45 9.25
CA THR A 220 30.89 11.34 9.90
C THR A 220 31.22 9.88 10.21
N ASN A 221 32.49 9.52 10.13
CA ASN A 221 33.05 8.27 10.66
C ASN A 221 34.01 8.59 11.83
N SER A 222 34.57 7.57 12.46
CA SER A 222 35.65 7.62 13.45
C SER A 222 36.84 8.50 13.06
N ARG A 223 37.15 8.61 11.75
CA ARG A 223 38.21 9.47 11.21
C ARG A 223 37.81 10.92 10.93
N GLY A 224 36.53 11.27 11.02
CA GLY A 224 36.03 12.63 10.75
C GLY A 224 34.91 12.67 9.72
N LYS A 225 34.68 13.85 9.14
CA LYS A 225 33.58 14.11 8.22
C LYS A 225 33.82 13.48 6.85
N VAL A 226 32.86 12.69 6.39
CA VAL A 226 32.89 11.97 5.10
C VAL A 226 32.16 12.74 4.01
N ALA A 227 30.99 13.29 4.33
CA ALA A 227 30.17 14.06 3.38
C ALA A 227 29.18 14.96 4.12
N ARG A 228 28.71 16.01 3.45
CA ARG A 228 27.48 16.70 3.84
C ARG A 228 26.37 16.37 2.84
N PHE A 229 25.30 15.77 3.31
CA PHE A 229 24.14 15.41 2.50
C PHE A 229 23.02 16.43 2.69
N CYS A 230 22.44 16.93 1.61
CA CYS A 230 21.27 17.79 1.63
C CYS A 230 20.06 17.04 1.04
N LEU A 231 18.98 16.94 1.80
CA LEU A 231 17.72 16.39 1.35
C LEU A 231 16.66 17.50 1.30
N PHE A 232 16.07 17.73 0.12
CA PHE A 232 15.16 18.87 -0.10
C PHE A 232 13.76 18.70 0.51
N LYS A 233 13.40 17.49 0.91
CA LYS A 233 12.05 17.10 1.34
C LYS A 233 12.14 15.83 2.20
N GLN A 234 11.30 15.70 3.23
CA GLN A 234 11.28 14.49 4.08
C GLN A 234 10.00 13.66 3.92
N ALA A 235 8.95 14.26 3.35
CA ALA A 235 7.62 13.68 3.24
C ALA A 235 7.19 13.58 1.78
N TYR A 236 7.29 12.40 1.19
CA TYR A 236 7.07 12.15 -0.24
C TYR A 236 5.74 11.45 -0.51
N ARG A 237 5.23 11.57 -1.74
CA ARG A 237 4.14 10.73 -2.25
C ARG A 237 4.68 9.57 -3.09
N LEU A 238 3.90 8.51 -3.19
CA LEU A 238 4.17 7.42 -4.14
C LEU A 238 4.31 7.95 -5.57
N GLY A 239 5.35 7.56 -6.30
CA GLY A 239 5.62 8.04 -7.65
C GLY A 239 6.42 9.34 -7.73
N GLU A 240 6.76 9.97 -6.60
CA GLU A 240 7.71 11.09 -6.60
C GLU A 240 9.17 10.61 -6.63
N ASP A 241 10.05 11.53 -7.05
CA ASP A 241 11.49 11.34 -6.99
C ASP A 241 12.07 11.96 -5.71
N ILE A 242 12.89 11.18 -5.02
CA ILE A 242 13.71 11.63 -3.90
C ILE A 242 14.97 12.25 -4.49
N VAL A 243 15.09 13.57 -4.36
CA VAL A 243 16.25 14.34 -4.81
C VAL A 243 17.06 14.82 -3.62
N GLY A 244 18.38 14.64 -3.69
CA GLY A 244 19.33 15.16 -2.71
C GLY A 244 20.68 15.50 -3.33
N THR A 245 21.54 16.17 -2.59
CA THR A 245 22.91 16.50 -3.01
C THR A 245 23.93 16.10 -1.98
N PHE A 246 25.11 15.71 -2.44
CA PHE A 246 26.29 15.45 -1.64
C PHE A 246 27.32 16.56 -1.86
N ASP A 247 27.94 16.98 -0.77
CA ASP A 247 29.02 17.95 -0.75
C ASP A 247 30.22 17.35 -0.01
N PHE A 248 31.34 17.26 -0.74
CA PHE A 248 32.60 16.68 -0.32
C PHE A 248 33.73 17.73 -0.24
N GLU A 249 33.44 19.04 -0.38
CA GLU A 249 34.49 20.09 -0.42
C GLU A 249 35.26 20.25 0.89
N GLN A 250 34.59 20.04 2.03
CA GLN A 250 35.14 20.24 3.38
C GLN A 250 35.00 18.94 4.19
N THR A 251 35.68 17.89 3.76
CA THR A 251 35.66 16.56 4.38
C THR A 251 37.05 16.16 4.86
N ASP A 252 37.09 15.49 6.01
CA ASP A 252 38.32 14.96 6.60
C ASP A 252 38.68 13.60 5.97
N VAL A 253 37.65 12.89 5.49
CA VAL A 253 37.75 11.54 4.93
C VAL A 253 37.33 11.57 3.46
N SER A 254 38.19 11.02 2.59
CA SER A 254 37.89 10.92 1.15
C SER A 254 36.89 9.80 0.88
N CYS A 255 35.75 10.14 0.27
CA CYS A 255 34.75 9.19 -0.17
C CYS A 255 35.04 8.76 -1.61
N ILE A 256 35.16 7.44 -1.84
CA ILE A 256 35.52 6.87 -3.14
C ILE A 256 34.26 6.54 -3.93
N GLU A 257 33.28 5.93 -3.27
CA GLU A 257 31.98 5.61 -3.84
C GLU A 257 30.90 5.64 -2.77
N PHE A 258 29.67 5.81 -3.22
CA PHE A 258 28.50 5.68 -2.37
C PHE A 258 27.38 4.94 -3.11
N THR A 259 26.59 4.23 -2.32
CA THR A 259 25.34 3.59 -2.74
C THR A 259 24.24 4.13 -1.87
N VAL A 260 23.11 4.51 -2.46
CA VAL A 260 21.89 4.86 -1.73
C VAL A 260 20.76 3.99 -2.21
N SER A 261 20.10 3.29 -1.30
CA SER A 261 18.94 2.46 -1.59
C SER A 261 17.71 2.92 -0.81
N LEU A 262 16.56 2.91 -1.48
CA LEU A 262 15.27 3.09 -0.82
C LEU A 262 14.84 1.75 -0.20
N GLN A 263 14.76 1.68 1.11
CA GLN A 263 14.45 0.46 1.85
C GLN A 263 13.10 0.56 2.57
N CYS A 264 12.34 -0.53 2.49
CA CYS A 264 11.14 -0.79 3.30
C CYS A 264 11.51 -1.73 4.43
N GLU A 265 11.23 -1.32 5.66
CA GLU A 265 11.43 -2.08 6.88
C GLU A 265 10.07 -2.56 7.40
N GLU A 266 9.87 -3.87 7.39
CA GLU A 266 8.70 -4.57 7.92
C GLU A 266 9.07 -5.22 9.26
N ALA A 267 8.60 -4.65 10.37
CA ALA A 267 8.90 -5.13 11.72
C ALA A 267 7.65 -5.69 12.39
N VAL A 268 7.69 -6.96 12.77
CA VAL A 268 6.63 -7.62 13.56
C VAL A 268 6.84 -7.30 15.04
N ASN A 269 5.74 -7.04 15.75
CA ASN A 269 5.78 -6.80 17.18
C ASN A 269 6.30 -8.04 17.92
N LYS A 270 7.25 -7.83 18.83
CA LYS A 270 8.00 -8.89 19.54
C LYS A 270 7.09 -9.79 20.37
N ASP A 271 5.97 -9.26 20.86
CA ASP A 271 4.99 -10.00 21.67
C ASP A 271 4.31 -11.14 20.90
N PHE A 272 4.30 -11.05 19.56
CA PHE A 272 3.63 -12.01 18.68
C PHE A 272 4.60 -12.94 17.94
N ILE A 273 5.87 -12.98 18.35
CA ILE A 273 6.85 -13.90 17.78
C ILE A 273 6.78 -15.23 18.52
N ALA A 274 6.72 -16.33 17.77
CA ALA A 274 6.80 -17.66 18.36
C ALA A 274 8.14 -17.85 19.11
N VAL A 275 8.06 -18.30 20.36
CA VAL A 275 9.24 -18.58 21.18
C VAL A 275 9.99 -19.77 20.58
N SER A 276 11.04 -19.48 19.82
CA SER A 276 11.94 -20.50 19.26
C SER A 276 13.18 -20.66 20.14
N PRO A 277 13.68 -21.89 20.37
CA PRO A 277 14.90 -22.14 21.15
C PRO A 277 16.17 -21.53 20.52
N ARG A 278 16.11 -21.05 19.27
CA ARG A 278 17.22 -20.40 18.58
C ARG A 278 16.87 -18.92 18.36
N PRO A 279 17.74 -17.97 18.76
CA PRO A 279 17.54 -16.56 18.45
C PRO A 279 17.63 -16.37 16.94
N ARG A 280 16.48 -16.26 16.27
CA ARG A 280 16.40 -15.88 14.85
C ARG A 280 16.20 -14.38 14.74
N LYS A 281 16.90 -13.77 13.78
CA LYS A 281 16.91 -12.33 13.47
C LYS A 281 15.64 -11.88 12.70
N ASP A 282 14.61 -12.71 12.63
CA ASP A 282 13.57 -12.65 11.59
C ASP A 282 12.35 -11.80 11.96
N ASN A 283 12.43 -10.98 13.02
CA ASN A 283 11.33 -10.08 13.37
C ASN A 283 11.26 -8.83 12.50
N VAL A 284 12.34 -8.55 11.76
CA VAL A 284 12.42 -7.44 10.83
C VAL A 284 12.82 -8.00 9.47
N SER A 285 12.03 -7.67 8.45
CA SER A 285 12.33 -7.93 7.05
C SER A 285 12.63 -6.59 6.36
N ILE A 286 13.74 -6.52 5.65
CA ILE A 286 14.16 -5.31 4.92
C ILE A 286 14.20 -5.62 3.43
N VAL A 287 13.53 -4.79 2.63
CA VAL A 287 13.49 -4.92 1.18
C VAL A 287 14.00 -3.63 0.54
N SER A 288 15.02 -3.74 -0.28
CA SER A 288 15.53 -2.65 -1.11
C SER A 288 14.73 -2.54 -2.42
N TYR A 289 14.34 -1.32 -2.77
CA TYR A 289 13.69 -0.99 -4.03
C TYR A 289 14.72 -0.35 -4.98
N ASN A 290 14.55 0.94 -5.28
CA ASN A 290 15.47 1.63 -6.17
C ASN A 290 16.80 1.91 -5.48
N THR A 291 17.90 1.73 -6.21
CA THR A 291 19.26 1.89 -5.71
C THR A 291 20.08 2.68 -6.74
N GLN A 292 20.76 3.72 -6.27
CA GLN A 292 21.70 4.50 -7.06
C GLN A 292 23.10 4.26 -6.50
N HIS A 293 24.03 3.89 -7.37
CA HIS A 293 25.44 3.74 -7.07
C HIS A 293 26.25 4.76 -7.87
N GLN A 294 27.28 5.34 -7.27
CA GLN A 294 28.15 6.29 -7.94
C GLN A 294 29.56 6.31 -7.34
N PHE A 295 30.55 6.38 -8.22
CA PHE A 295 31.94 6.71 -7.87
C PHE A 295 32.09 8.23 -7.70
N CYS A 296 32.62 8.65 -6.56
CA CYS A 296 32.80 10.06 -6.19
C CYS A 296 34.24 10.41 -5.79
N ALA A 297 35.21 9.55 -6.11
CA ALA A 297 36.62 9.86 -5.91
C ALA A 297 36.99 11.21 -6.57
N ASN A 298 37.59 12.12 -5.79
CA ASN A 298 37.97 13.49 -6.21
C ASN A 298 36.80 14.35 -6.72
N THR A 299 35.55 13.98 -6.44
CA THR A 299 34.37 14.77 -6.80
C THR A 299 33.98 15.67 -5.65
N LEU A 300 33.83 16.98 -5.90
CA LEU A 300 33.44 17.94 -4.86
C LEU A 300 31.95 17.90 -4.54
N LYS A 301 31.11 17.63 -5.54
CA LYS A 301 29.65 17.59 -5.38
C LYS A 301 29.05 16.47 -6.20
N SER A 302 28.06 15.78 -5.62
CA SER A 302 27.25 14.81 -6.34
C SER A 302 25.77 14.97 -6.03
N PHE A 303 24.93 14.14 -6.64
CA PHE A 303 23.48 14.17 -6.47
C PHE A 303 22.90 12.77 -6.26
N LEU A 304 21.69 12.75 -5.74
CA LEU A 304 20.85 11.57 -5.57
C LEU A 304 19.53 11.82 -6.29
N GLN A 305 19.07 10.83 -7.06
CA GLN A 305 17.72 10.79 -7.62
C GLN A 305 17.17 9.36 -7.54
N LEU A 306 16.25 9.11 -6.61
CA LEU A 306 15.59 7.80 -6.45
C LEU A 306 14.09 7.92 -6.66
N ALA A 307 13.57 7.25 -7.67
CA ALA A 307 12.13 7.17 -7.92
C ALA A 307 11.43 6.25 -6.90
N ILE A 308 10.37 6.74 -6.26
CA ILE A 308 9.50 5.97 -5.37
C ILE A 308 8.48 5.21 -6.22
N PRO A 309 8.42 3.86 -6.18
CA PRO A 309 7.45 3.13 -6.99
C PRO A 309 5.99 3.41 -6.60
N LEU A 310 5.07 3.38 -7.56
CA LEU A 310 3.63 3.60 -7.31
C LEU A 310 2.91 2.40 -6.65
N ASN A 311 3.47 1.20 -6.79
CA ASN A 311 2.83 -0.05 -6.36
C ASN A 311 3.05 -0.38 -4.87
N VAL A 312 4.01 0.27 -4.21
CA VAL A 312 4.38 -0.02 -2.82
C VAL A 312 3.34 0.52 -1.85
N THR A 313 3.31 -0.03 -0.63
CA THR A 313 2.43 0.46 0.43
C THR A 313 3.17 1.51 1.25
N PRO A 314 2.56 2.69 1.51
CA PRO A 314 3.09 3.70 2.42
C PRO A 314 3.36 3.16 3.82
N ALA A 315 4.01 3.96 4.67
CA ALA A 315 4.20 3.59 6.07
C ALA A 315 2.86 3.38 6.78
N PHE A 316 2.78 2.38 7.65
CA PHE A 316 1.62 2.15 8.51
C PHE A 316 2.02 1.34 9.74
N SER A 317 1.17 1.36 10.76
CA SER A 317 1.34 0.53 11.94
C SER A 317 0.02 -0.13 12.33
N THR A 318 0.10 -1.41 12.69
CA THR A 318 -0.98 -2.20 13.29
C THR A 318 -0.48 -2.78 14.61
N LEU A 319 -1.34 -3.48 15.38
CA LEU A 319 -0.89 -4.21 16.57
C LEU A 319 0.17 -5.28 16.25
N LEU A 320 0.07 -5.89 15.06
CA LEU A 320 0.94 -7.00 14.65
C LEU A 320 2.24 -6.55 13.97
N VAL A 321 2.16 -5.59 13.04
CA VAL A 321 3.29 -5.21 12.17
C VAL A 321 3.36 -3.69 11.99
N CYS A 322 4.59 -3.19 11.92
CA CYS A 322 4.94 -1.81 11.61
C CYS A 322 5.77 -1.77 10.33
N VAL A 323 5.38 -0.93 9.38
CA VAL A 323 6.07 -0.75 8.10
C VAL A 323 6.61 0.67 8.02
N LYS A 324 7.91 0.82 7.80
CA LYS A 324 8.64 2.09 7.74
C LYS A 324 9.51 2.17 6.50
N TRP A 325 9.88 3.38 6.12
CA TRP A 325 10.73 3.66 4.97
C TRP A 325 11.99 4.42 5.38
N ARG A 326 13.12 4.06 4.78
CA ARG A 326 14.41 4.72 5.00
C ARG A 326 15.23 4.78 3.72
N LEU A 327 16.09 5.79 3.64
CA LEU A 327 17.22 5.80 2.73
C LEU A 327 18.40 5.15 3.44
N HIS A 328 18.94 4.10 2.84
CA HIS A 328 20.09 3.38 3.34
C HIS A 328 21.30 3.71 2.48
N PHE A 329 22.28 4.32 3.12
CA PHE A 329 23.51 4.78 2.49
C PHE A 329 24.65 3.83 2.88
N GLU A 330 25.38 3.37 1.88
CA GLU A 330 26.64 2.66 2.06
C GLU A 330 27.73 3.52 1.42
N PHE A 331 28.77 3.83 2.18
CA PHE A 331 29.91 4.59 1.69
C PHE A 331 31.15 3.73 1.71
N VAL A 332 31.98 3.87 0.70
CA VAL A 332 33.34 3.36 0.70
C VAL A 332 34.29 4.53 0.78
N THR A 333 35.09 4.55 1.83
CA THR A 333 35.98 5.64 2.18
C THR A 333 37.43 5.19 2.11
N SER A 334 38.33 6.10 1.75
CA SER A 334 39.77 5.86 1.84
C SER A 334 40.21 5.91 3.30
N THR A 335 41.13 5.01 3.69
CA THR A 335 41.76 5.06 5.02
C THR A 335 42.95 6.02 5.05
N LYS A 336 43.50 6.40 3.88
CA LYS A 336 44.54 7.42 3.78
C LYS A 336 43.93 8.81 3.98
N THR A 337 44.49 9.58 4.91
CA THR A 337 44.14 10.99 5.10
C THR A 337 44.39 11.77 3.82
N SER A 338 43.46 12.66 3.47
CA SER A 338 43.46 13.60 2.33
C SER A 338 44.67 14.55 2.25
N GLY A 339 45.69 14.35 3.08
CA GLY A 339 46.93 15.13 3.17
C GLY A 339 48.01 14.75 2.16
N GLU A 340 47.92 13.61 1.47
CA GLU A 340 48.71 13.37 0.26
C GLU A 340 47.98 13.97 -0.96
N ARG A 341 47.74 15.28 -0.93
CA ARG A 341 47.63 16.01 -2.21
C ARG A 341 49.00 15.83 -2.85
N LEU A 342 49.04 14.99 -3.89
CA LEU A 342 50.22 14.77 -4.71
C LEU A 342 50.93 16.10 -4.90
N ASP A 343 52.18 16.16 -4.46
CA ASP A 343 53.08 17.29 -4.67
C ASP A 343 52.82 17.85 -6.07
N GLU A 344 52.65 19.17 -6.15
CA GLU A 344 52.52 19.91 -7.41
C GLU A 344 53.53 19.34 -8.40
N THR A 345 53.01 18.52 -9.31
CA THR A 345 53.84 17.70 -10.16
C THR A 345 54.61 18.65 -11.05
N LYS A 346 55.94 18.53 -11.01
CA LYS A 346 56.87 19.20 -11.94
C LYS A 346 56.24 19.23 -13.34
N GLU A 347 56.21 20.42 -13.96
CA GLU A 347 55.60 20.65 -15.28
C GLU A 347 55.86 19.45 -16.23
N GLY A 348 54.80 18.77 -16.66
CA GLY A 348 54.87 17.69 -17.66
C GLY A 348 54.57 16.27 -17.17
N THR A 349 54.19 16.04 -15.92
CA THR A 349 53.75 14.70 -15.45
C THR A 349 52.23 14.58 -15.48
N CYS A 350 51.72 13.64 -16.30
CA CYS A 350 50.30 13.28 -16.33
C CYS A 350 49.95 12.51 -15.06
N TRP A 351 48.88 12.92 -14.37
CA TRP A 351 48.40 12.25 -13.17
C TRP A 351 47.96 10.82 -13.50
N THR A 352 48.52 9.82 -12.80
CA THR A 352 48.05 8.44 -12.87
C THR A 352 47.37 8.06 -11.56
N GLY A 353 46.17 7.47 -11.65
CA GLY A 353 45.46 7.01 -10.47
C GLY A 353 46.23 5.91 -9.72
N PRO A 354 46.09 5.83 -8.39
CA PRO A 354 46.74 4.80 -7.60
C PRO A 354 46.24 3.40 -8.01
N GLU A 355 47.15 2.43 -8.13
CA GLU A 355 46.78 1.05 -8.46
C GLU A 355 46.01 0.36 -7.32
N HIS A 356 46.29 0.74 -6.07
CA HIS A 356 45.70 0.17 -4.86
C HIS A 356 45.31 1.28 -3.89
N VAL A 357 44.07 1.22 -3.39
CA VAL A 357 43.54 2.16 -2.40
C VAL A 357 43.01 1.36 -1.22
N ASP A 358 43.48 1.67 -0.02
CA ASP A 358 42.99 1.07 1.20
C ASP A 358 41.62 1.65 1.56
N ILE A 359 40.63 0.78 1.72
CA ILE A 359 39.22 1.16 1.87
C ILE A 359 38.60 0.70 3.18
N GLU A 360 37.62 1.46 3.66
CA GLU A 360 36.70 1.08 4.73
C GLU A 360 35.27 1.40 4.31
N THR A 361 34.33 0.53 4.69
CA THR A 361 32.91 0.74 4.45
C THR A 361 32.21 1.27 5.69
N MET A 362 31.21 2.13 5.48
CA MET A 362 30.32 2.58 6.55
C MET A 362 28.89 2.66 6.06
N VAL A 363 27.95 2.59 7.00
CA VAL A 363 26.51 2.66 6.73
C VAL A 363 25.93 3.86 7.45
N TRP A 364 24.98 4.53 6.81
CA TRP A 364 24.15 5.56 7.41
C TRP A 364 22.70 5.39 6.97
N ASP A 365 21.75 5.44 7.90
CA ASP A 365 20.32 5.29 7.62
C ASP A 365 19.59 6.60 7.91
N LEU A 366 18.77 7.06 6.97
CA LEU A 366 17.92 8.23 7.13
C LEU A 366 16.44 7.85 6.97
N PRO A 367 15.61 7.91 8.02
CA PRO A 367 14.18 7.65 7.89
C PRO A 367 13.50 8.74 7.04
N ILE A 368 12.55 8.32 6.21
CA ILE A 368 11.72 9.22 5.39
C ILE A 368 10.25 8.84 5.52
N GLN A 369 9.37 9.81 5.28
CA GLN A 369 7.94 9.57 5.25
C GLN A 369 7.47 9.42 3.80
N ILE A 370 6.77 8.33 3.52
CA ILE A 370 6.12 8.10 2.25
C ILE A 370 4.63 7.99 2.50
N TYR A 371 3.87 8.75 1.74
CA TYR A 371 2.43 8.86 1.81
C TYR A 371 1.79 8.35 0.52
N PRO A 372 0.53 7.90 0.56
CA PRO A 372 -0.15 7.51 -0.65
C PRO A 372 -0.32 8.70 -1.59
N SER A 373 -0.27 8.41 -2.88
CA SER A 373 -0.80 9.34 -3.87
C SER A 373 -2.30 9.27 -3.80
N VAL A 374 -2.95 10.42 -3.65
CA VAL A 374 -4.40 10.53 -3.76
C VAL A 374 -4.78 9.82 -5.06
N PRO A 375 -5.60 8.76 -5.04
CA PRO A 375 -6.23 8.32 -6.27
C PRO A 375 -6.99 9.56 -6.70
N SER A 376 -6.57 10.20 -7.79
CA SER A 376 -7.44 11.20 -8.38
C SER A 376 -8.78 10.51 -8.48
N ILE A 377 -9.84 11.13 -7.96
CA ILE A 377 -11.22 10.80 -8.30
C ILE A 377 -11.44 11.16 -9.79
N ALA A 378 -10.41 10.97 -10.61
CA ALA A 378 -10.52 10.86 -12.03
C ALA A 378 -11.29 9.57 -12.24
N ASN A 379 -12.57 9.76 -12.54
CA ASN A 379 -13.29 9.05 -13.57
C ASN A 379 -12.34 8.59 -14.70
N ASP A 380 -11.48 7.61 -14.45
CA ASP A 380 -10.82 6.88 -15.51
C ASP A 380 -11.79 5.75 -15.87
N PRO A 381 -12.58 5.89 -16.94
CA PRO A 381 -13.50 4.84 -17.37
C PRO A 381 -12.77 3.54 -17.70
N HIS A 382 -11.44 3.56 -17.88
CA HIS A 382 -10.62 2.39 -18.17
C HIS A 382 -10.11 1.64 -16.93
N ALA A 383 -10.18 2.22 -15.72
CA ALA A 383 -9.80 1.56 -14.46
C ALA A 383 -10.97 0.76 -13.84
N GLN A 384 -11.98 0.40 -14.63
CA GLN A 384 -13.12 -0.40 -14.16
C GLN A 384 -12.71 -1.85 -13.98
N THR A 385 -12.42 -2.24 -12.74
CA THR A 385 -12.28 -3.65 -12.37
C THR A 385 -13.65 -4.31 -12.49
N ARG A 386 -13.91 -4.91 -13.66
CA ARG A 386 -15.06 -5.79 -13.89
C ARG A 386 -14.57 -7.23 -13.82
N ILE A 387 -15.15 -8.01 -12.92
CA ILE A 387 -14.88 -9.44 -12.80
C ILE A 387 -16.16 -10.19 -13.08
N THR A 388 -16.09 -11.17 -13.97
CA THR A 388 -17.23 -11.98 -14.39
C THR A 388 -16.93 -13.44 -14.10
N ILE A 389 -17.92 -14.15 -13.58
CA ILE A 389 -17.93 -15.61 -13.51
C ILE A 389 -19.22 -16.14 -14.13
N VAL A 390 -19.21 -17.42 -14.47
CA VAL A 390 -20.41 -18.10 -14.98
C VAL A 390 -20.83 -19.17 -13.99
N ILE A 391 -22.12 -19.16 -13.65
CA ILE A 391 -22.70 -20.06 -12.66
C ILE A 391 -23.70 -21.05 -13.24
#